data_AF-A0A7G3A564-F1
#
_entry.id   AF-A0A7G3A564-F1
#
_cell.length_a   1.000
_cell.length_b   1.000
_cell.length_c   1.000
_cell.angle_alpha   90.00
_cell.angle_beta   90.00
_cell.angle_gamma   90.00
#
_symmetry.space_group_name_H-M   'P 1'
#
loop_
_entity.id
_entity.type
_entity.pdbx_description
1 polymer ?
#
loop_
_entity_poly.entity_id
_entity_poly.type
_entity_poly.pdbx_seq_one_letter_code
_entity_poly.pdbx_strand_id
1 'polypeptide(L)'
;MRRQKSEKLRDLLNELPHGYLLDTKTLSRYDIDYRLAHKYVKHGWLEQVARGLYRRPYGSGGHAGNEVTDWRTITLSMIFMDYKVHLGGMTALSLEGYDHYLPVGGPSNIYLHGDDIPTWLKRVPSNVSILTRSLKLFSEPEMGVDDMPSAFAGDTKSAFTPSDLAMRISQPERAILEALAEVPGTVTFHKLDVAFEALTQLRPARLQSLLSACTSVKVKRLFFVFADRHAHAWRKYLAAEDFDLGSGSRELVKGGKYHPAYHISVPGEFIEPVEGEGDDGP
;
A
#
# COMPACT_ATOMS: atom_id res chain seq x y z
N MET A 1 1.43 44.86 2.91
CA MET A 1 1.60 43.64 3.73
C MET A 1 0.39 42.70 3.77
N ARG A 2 -0.84 43.15 4.04
CA ARG A 2 -2.04 42.26 4.10
C ARG A 2 -2.38 41.60 2.73
N ARG A 3 -2.18 42.35 1.64
CA ARG A 3 -2.39 41.93 0.24
C ARG A 3 -1.41 40.83 -0.24
N GLN A 4 -0.12 41.00 0.04
CA GLN A 4 0.91 40.00 -0.29
C GLN A 4 0.73 38.67 0.46
N LYS A 5 0.21 38.72 1.71
CA LYS A 5 -0.10 37.50 2.49
C LYS A 5 -1.38 36.80 2.01
N SER A 6 -2.36 37.52 1.46
CA SER A 6 -3.53 36.89 0.85
C SER A 6 -3.23 36.28 -0.52
N GLU A 7 -2.27 36.83 -1.26
CA GLU A 7 -1.82 36.29 -2.55
C GLU A 7 -1.15 34.92 -2.37
N LYS A 8 -0.20 34.78 -1.44
CA LYS A 8 0.51 33.52 -1.15
C LYS A 8 -0.41 32.32 -0.82
N LEU A 9 -1.44 32.56 -0.02
CA LEU A 9 -2.42 31.51 0.31
C LEU A 9 -3.33 31.23 -0.88
N ARG A 10 -3.71 32.25 -1.64
CA ARG A 10 -4.58 32.08 -2.80
C ARG A 10 -3.91 31.19 -3.84
N ASP A 11 -2.62 31.38 -4.09
CA ASP A 11 -1.86 30.55 -5.03
C ASP A 11 -1.88 29.08 -4.60
N LEU A 12 -1.55 28.81 -3.33
CA LEU A 12 -1.63 27.46 -2.75
C LEU A 12 -3.05 26.87 -2.80
N LEU A 13 -4.08 27.64 -2.46
CA LEU A 13 -5.47 27.18 -2.48
C LEU A 13 -6.03 27.04 -3.90
N ASN A 14 -5.40 27.61 -4.93
CA ASN A 14 -5.81 27.34 -6.31
C ASN A 14 -5.40 25.92 -6.74
N GLU A 15 -4.30 25.41 -6.18
CA GLU A 15 -3.73 24.11 -6.56
C GLU A 15 -4.14 22.97 -5.61
N LEU A 16 -4.41 23.27 -4.34
CA LEU A 16 -4.72 22.28 -3.32
C LEU A 16 -6.21 21.98 -3.24
N PRO A 17 -6.73 20.80 -3.60
CA PRO A 17 -8.17 20.54 -3.54
C PRO A 17 -8.77 20.61 -2.14
N HIS A 18 -10.10 20.77 -2.07
CA HIS A 18 -10.83 20.73 -0.81
C HIS A 18 -10.61 19.37 -0.11
N GLY A 19 -10.47 19.38 1.21
CA GLY A 19 -10.21 18.18 2.02
C GLY A 19 -8.75 17.73 2.10
N TYR A 20 -7.87 18.23 1.23
CA TYR A 20 -6.46 17.82 1.23
C TYR A 20 -5.71 18.37 2.44
N LEU A 21 -4.69 17.62 2.84
CA LEU A 21 -3.83 17.90 3.98
C LEU A 21 -2.57 18.66 3.56
N LEU A 22 -2.07 19.49 4.48
CA LEU A 22 -0.82 20.20 4.36
C LEU A 22 -0.04 20.16 5.66
N ASP A 23 1.23 19.80 5.58
CA ASP A 23 2.12 19.85 6.73
C ASP A 23 2.86 21.19 6.82
N THR A 24 3.51 21.42 7.96
CA THR A 24 4.24 22.68 8.21
C THR A 24 5.42 22.85 7.26
N LYS A 25 6.08 21.76 6.85
CA LYS A 25 7.17 21.77 5.87
C LYS A 25 6.66 22.32 4.53
N THR A 26 5.51 21.85 4.08
CA THR A 26 4.88 22.28 2.84
C THR A 26 4.43 23.72 2.92
N LEU A 27 3.72 24.13 3.97
CA LEU A 27 3.34 25.53 4.16
C LEU A 27 4.54 26.48 4.13
N SER A 28 5.67 26.06 4.71
CA SER A 28 6.90 26.86 4.70
C SER A 28 7.47 27.05 3.30
N ARG A 29 7.29 26.10 2.37
CA ARG A 29 7.67 26.25 0.95
C ARG A 29 6.88 27.33 0.22
N TYR A 30 5.67 27.61 0.69
CA TYR A 30 4.82 28.71 0.20
C TYR A 30 5.00 30.00 1.03
N ASP A 31 6.08 30.10 1.81
CA ASP A 31 6.36 31.19 2.76
C ASP A 31 5.25 31.43 3.80
N ILE A 32 4.53 30.37 4.19
CA ILE A 32 3.50 30.42 5.23
C ILE A 32 4.11 29.90 6.54
N ASP A 33 4.53 30.82 7.40
CA ASP A 33 5.01 30.50 8.74
C ASP A 33 3.89 30.06 9.70
N TYR A 34 4.27 29.54 10.87
CA TYR A 34 3.31 29.09 11.90
C TYR A 34 2.31 30.18 12.34
N ARG A 35 2.74 31.45 12.42
CA ARG A 35 1.86 32.56 12.85
C ARG A 35 0.81 32.85 11.77
N LEU A 36 1.21 32.78 10.51
CA LEU A 36 0.35 32.98 9.37
C LEU A 36 -0.62 31.80 9.19
N ALA A 37 -0.14 30.57 9.34
CA ALA A 37 -0.98 29.37 9.40
C ALA A 37 -2.05 29.47 10.51
N HIS A 38 -1.66 29.86 11.73
CA HIS A 38 -2.60 30.09 12.83
C HIS A 38 -3.65 31.17 12.50
N LYS A 39 -3.24 32.24 11.82
CA LYS A 39 -4.16 33.28 11.35
C LYS A 39 -5.15 32.73 10.30
N TYR A 40 -4.70 31.89 9.38
CA TYR A 40 -5.58 31.24 8.40
C TYR A 40 -6.56 30.28 9.05
N VAL A 41 -6.12 29.54 10.08
CA VAL A 41 -7.01 28.70 10.89
C VAL A 41 -8.08 29.56 11.59
N LYS A 42 -7.67 30.65 12.26
CA LYS A 42 -8.61 31.57 12.93
C LYS A 42 -9.66 32.17 11.98
N HIS A 43 -9.31 32.36 10.71
CA HIS A 43 -10.19 32.93 9.70
C HIS A 43 -10.90 31.86 8.84
N GLY A 44 -10.77 30.57 9.17
CA GLY A 44 -11.48 29.49 8.48
C GLY A 44 -10.96 29.16 7.07
N TRP A 45 -9.76 29.61 6.71
CA TRP A 45 -9.14 29.24 5.44
C TRP A 45 -8.42 27.89 5.50
N LEU A 46 -8.01 27.49 6.70
CA LEU A 46 -7.42 26.19 7.01
C LEU A 46 -8.09 25.61 8.25
N GLU A 47 -8.13 24.30 8.36
CA GLU A 47 -8.51 23.58 9.57
C GLU A 47 -7.27 22.92 10.17
N GLN A 48 -7.15 22.93 11.50
CA GLN A 48 -6.09 22.18 12.16
C GLN A 48 -6.54 20.75 12.41
N VAL A 49 -5.89 19.77 11.78
CA VAL A 49 -6.18 18.33 11.94
C VAL A 49 -5.33 17.73 13.06
N ALA A 50 -4.06 18.12 13.13
CA ALA A 50 -3.14 17.74 14.20
C ALA A 50 -2.08 18.82 14.39
N ARG A 51 -1.23 18.71 15.41
CA ARG A 51 -0.07 19.61 15.55
C ARG A 51 0.82 19.53 14.31
N GLY A 52 0.93 20.65 13.60
CA GLY A 52 1.74 20.81 12.39
C GLY A 52 1.10 20.26 11.10
N LEU A 53 -0.18 19.86 11.16
CA LEU A 53 -0.95 19.34 10.03
C LEU A 53 -2.27 20.09 9.89
N TYR A 54 -2.53 20.58 8.69
CA TYR A 54 -3.66 21.42 8.34
C TYR A 54 -4.46 20.78 7.21
N ARG A 55 -5.70 21.21 7.03
CA ARG A 55 -6.59 20.76 5.96
C ARG A 55 -7.21 21.96 5.25
N ARG A 56 -7.40 21.89 3.93
CA ARG A 56 -8.31 22.81 3.23
C ARG A 56 -9.77 22.43 3.57
N PRO A 57 -10.57 23.31 4.18
CA PRO A 57 -11.96 23.02 4.54
C PRO A 57 -12.76 22.47 3.36
N TYR A 58 -13.72 21.56 3.58
CA TYR A 58 -14.59 21.03 2.49
C TYR A 58 -15.60 22.05 1.94
N GLY A 59 -15.78 23.21 2.60
CA GLY A 59 -16.66 24.29 2.16
C GLY A 59 -16.82 25.38 3.23
N SER A 60 -17.53 26.47 2.90
CA SER A 60 -17.82 27.56 3.86
C SER A 60 -18.92 27.14 4.83
N GLY A 61 -18.56 26.55 5.98
CA GLY A 61 -19.51 26.37 7.09
C GLY A 61 -19.24 25.26 8.11
N GLY A 62 -18.30 24.34 7.88
CA GLY A 62 -18.07 23.22 8.80
C GLY A 62 -16.87 23.45 9.71
N HIS A 63 -17.09 23.68 11.01
CA HIS A 63 -16.05 23.41 12.00
C HIS A 63 -15.92 21.90 12.17
N ALA A 64 -15.06 21.26 11.39
CA ALA A 64 -14.93 19.81 11.40
C ALA A 64 -13.48 19.36 11.61
N GLY A 65 -12.84 19.85 12.68
CA GLY A 65 -11.53 19.36 13.13
C GLY A 65 -11.49 17.86 13.45
N ASN A 66 -12.65 17.18 13.50
CA ASN A 66 -12.80 15.76 13.77
C ASN A 66 -13.38 14.94 12.60
N GLU A 67 -13.48 15.51 11.40
CA GLU A 67 -13.91 14.73 10.24
C GLU A 67 -12.86 13.68 9.87
N VAL A 68 -13.34 12.43 9.75
CA VAL A 68 -12.55 11.29 9.29
C VAL A 68 -12.03 11.57 7.87
N THR A 69 -10.71 11.48 7.70
CA THR A 69 -10.07 11.67 6.40
C THR A 69 -10.05 10.34 5.66
N ASP A 70 -10.60 10.35 4.44
CA ASP A 70 -10.48 9.22 3.54
C ASP A 70 -9.01 8.94 3.22
N TRP A 71 -8.63 7.66 3.19
CA TRP A 71 -7.24 7.25 3.00
C TRP A 71 -6.68 7.65 1.63
N ARG A 72 -7.54 7.82 0.61
CA ARG A 72 -7.12 8.31 -0.71
C ARG A 72 -6.75 9.77 -0.63
N THR A 73 -7.55 10.58 0.07
CA THR A 73 -7.22 11.98 0.34
C THR A 73 -5.90 12.09 1.10
N ILE A 74 -5.65 11.23 2.09
CA ILE A 74 -4.36 11.19 2.80
C ILE A 74 -3.22 10.89 1.82
N THR A 75 -3.36 9.85 1.01
CA THR A 75 -2.33 9.40 0.05
C THR A 75 -2.05 10.47 -1.00
N LEU A 76 -3.08 11.03 -1.63
CA LEU A 76 -2.96 12.10 -2.61
C LEU A 76 -2.36 13.38 -1.99
N SER A 77 -2.72 13.71 -0.74
CA SER A 77 -2.09 14.83 -0.04
C SER A 77 -0.59 14.58 0.18
N MET A 78 -0.20 13.35 0.52
CA MET A 78 1.21 13.00 0.65
C MET A 78 1.96 13.19 -0.67
N ILE A 79 1.38 12.75 -1.79
CA ILE A 79 1.99 12.92 -3.12
C ILE A 79 2.08 14.41 -3.48
N PHE A 80 1.02 15.20 -3.24
CA PHE A 80 1.04 16.65 -3.43
C PHE A 80 2.15 17.33 -2.60
N MET A 81 2.46 16.79 -1.42
CA MET A 81 3.54 17.28 -0.55
C MET A 81 4.93 16.73 -0.91
N ASP A 82 5.10 16.05 -2.05
CA ASP A 82 6.32 15.39 -2.54
C ASP A 82 6.82 14.21 -1.68
N TYR A 83 5.94 13.58 -0.89
CA TYR A 83 6.29 12.32 -0.25
C TYR A 83 6.30 11.20 -1.29
N LYS A 84 7.42 10.48 -1.36
CA LYS A 84 7.57 9.30 -2.22
C LYS A 84 6.94 8.09 -1.55
N VAL A 85 5.68 7.84 -1.88
CA VAL A 85 4.93 6.69 -1.39
C VAL A 85 4.14 6.01 -2.50
N HIS A 86 3.87 4.72 -2.33
CA HIS A 86 2.97 3.95 -3.20
C HIS A 86 2.07 3.01 -2.40
N LEU A 87 0.92 2.69 -2.97
CA LEU A 87 0.01 1.69 -2.44
C LEU A 87 0.49 0.31 -2.88
N GLY A 88 0.60 -0.63 -1.94
CA GLY A 88 1.18 -1.94 -2.22
C GLY A 88 0.43 -3.09 -1.55
N GLY A 89 0.98 -4.29 -1.66
CA GLY A 89 0.43 -5.48 -1.01
C GLY A 89 -1.04 -5.73 -1.35
N MET A 90 -1.81 -6.12 -0.33
CA MET A 90 -3.25 -6.38 -0.46
C MET A 90 -4.06 -5.15 -0.90
N THR A 91 -3.59 -3.94 -0.61
CA THR A 91 -4.29 -2.72 -1.06
C THR A 91 -4.21 -2.58 -2.58
N ALA A 92 -3.01 -2.79 -3.14
CA ALA A 92 -2.83 -2.73 -4.59
C ALA A 92 -3.61 -3.86 -5.29
N LEU A 93 -3.53 -5.09 -4.78
CA LEU A 93 -4.30 -6.22 -5.30
C LEU A 93 -5.81 -5.95 -5.29
N SER A 94 -6.34 -5.37 -4.21
CA SER A 94 -7.76 -5.05 -4.11
C SER A 94 -8.21 -3.97 -5.09
N LEU A 95 -7.39 -2.92 -5.29
CA LEU A 95 -7.69 -1.86 -6.26
C LEU A 95 -7.68 -2.35 -7.72
N GLU A 96 -6.85 -3.35 -8.01
CA GLU A 96 -6.77 -4.02 -9.32
C GLU A 96 -7.81 -5.16 -9.48
N GLY A 97 -8.68 -5.38 -8.49
CA GLY A 97 -9.76 -6.37 -8.56
C GLY A 97 -9.40 -7.81 -8.16
N TYR A 98 -8.23 -8.03 -7.57
CA TYR A 98 -7.77 -9.34 -7.09
C TYR A 98 -8.13 -9.64 -5.63
N ASP A 99 -8.99 -8.84 -4.99
CA ASP A 99 -9.57 -9.15 -3.67
C ASP A 99 -11.08 -9.39 -3.82
N HIS A 100 -11.49 -10.66 -3.78
CA HIS A 100 -12.89 -11.07 -3.89
C HIS A 100 -13.73 -10.75 -2.64
N TYR A 101 -13.08 -10.32 -1.54
CA TYR A 101 -13.73 -9.98 -0.28
C TYR A 101 -13.40 -8.56 0.14
N LEU A 102 -14.11 -7.58 -0.44
CA LEU A 102 -14.25 -6.28 0.19
C LEU A 102 -15.23 -6.42 1.36
N PRO A 103 -14.79 -6.27 2.63
CA PRO A 103 -15.69 -6.34 3.76
C PRO A 103 -16.82 -5.32 3.61
N VAL A 104 -17.99 -5.63 4.15
CA VAL A 104 -19.08 -4.66 4.28
C VAL A 104 -18.56 -3.48 5.12
N GLY A 105 -18.33 -2.34 4.47
CA GLY A 105 -17.70 -1.16 5.08
C GLY A 105 -16.35 -0.73 4.49
N GLY A 106 -15.79 -1.48 3.54
CA GLY A 106 -14.52 -1.17 2.87
C GLY A 106 -13.28 -1.83 3.52
N PRO A 107 -12.06 -1.53 3.03
CA PRO A 107 -10.85 -2.13 3.55
C PRO A 107 -10.58 -1.68 4.99
N SER A 108 -10.20 -2.62 5.87
CA SER A 108 -9.79 -2.29 7.25
C SER A 108 -8.35 -1.78 7.34
N ASN A 109 -7.48 -2.22 6.42
CA ASN A 109 -6.07 -1.88 6.36
C ASN A 109 -5.69 -1.33 4.98
N ILE A 110 -4.88 -0.27 4.97
CA ILE A 110 -4.25 0.31 3.78
C ILE A 110 -2.73 0.16 3.91
N TYR A 111 -2.11 -0.55 2.97
CA TYR A 111 -0.67 -0.76 2.93
C TYR A 111 -0.01 0.33 2.08
N LEU A 112 0.69 1.23 2.77
CA LEU A 112 1.42 2.33 2.16
C LEU A 112 2.93 2.07 2.29
N HIS A 113 3.64 2.09 1.17
CA HIS A 113 5.07 1.83 1.11
C HIS A 113 5.82 3.14 0.90
N GLY A 114 6.93 3.31 1.61
CA GLY A 114 7.80 4.49 1.51
C GLY A 114 8.79 4.56 2.68
N ASP A 115 9.90 5.27 2.48
CA ASP A 115 10.94 5.41 3.51
C ASP A 115 10.85 6.73 4.29
N ASP A 116 10.39 7.82 3.66
CA ASP A 116 10.17 9.12 4.30
C ASP A 116 8.71 9.27 4.76
N ILE A 117 8.28 8.43 5.72
CA ILE A 117 6.92 8.46 6.23
C ILE A 117 6.77 9.56 7.29
N PRO A 118 5.86 10.53 7.11
CA PRO A 118 5.69 11.61 8.06
C PRO A 118 5.05 11.14 9.37
N THR A 119 5.55 11.68 10.49
CA THR A 119 5.04 11.35 11.83
C THR A 119 3.59 11.80 12.08
N TRP A 120 3.10 12.76 11.28
CA TRP A 120 1.71 13.21 11.37
C TRP A 120 0.72 12.16 10.89
N LEU A 121 1.13 11.19 10.05
CA LEU A 121 0.23 10.17 9.48
C LEU A 121 -0.50 9.37 10.56
N LYS A 122 0.20 9.03 11.65
CA LYS A 122 -0.37 8.30 12.80
C LYS A 122 -1.41 9.10 13.59
N ARG A 123 -1.50 10.41 13.38
CA ARG A 123 -2.37 11.34 14.10
C ARG A 123 -3.56 11.79 13.27
N VAL A 124 -3.66 11.35 12.02
CA VAL A 124 -4.80 11.68 11.16
C VAL A 124 -5.98 10.79 11.53
N PRO A 125 -7.14 11.35 11.88
CA PRO A 125 -8.35 10.56 12.02
C PRO A 125 -8.69 9.90 10.68
N SER A 126 -8.73 8.58 10.64
CA SER A 126 -9.12 7.78 9.46
C SER A 126 -10.00 6.61 9.89
N ASN A 127 -10.89 6.17 9.00
CA ASN A 127 -11.76 5.00 9.19
C ASN A 127 -11.01 3.68 8.95
N VAL A 128 -9.77 3.74 8.48
CA VAL A 128 -8.94 2.59 8.15
C VAL A 128 -7.59 2.69 8.88
N SER A 129 -6.96 1.54 9.12
CA SER A 129 -5.60 1.49 9.64
C SER A 129 -4.60 1.64 8.49
N ILE A 130 -3.79 2.69 8.51
CA ILE A 130 -2.72 2.89 7.52
C ILE A 130 -1.45 2.20 8.03
N LEU A 131 -1.12 1.07 7.43
CA LEU A 131 0.06 0.27 7.72
C LEU A 131 1.19 0.69 6.79
N THR A 132 2.29 1.18 7.36
CA THR A 132 3.44 1.67 6.58
C THR A 132 4.54 0.64 6.48
N ARG A 133 5.19 0.54 5.32
CA ARG A 133 6.28 -0.41 5.03
C ARG A 133 7.44 0.29 4.34
N SER A 134 8.66 -0.08 4.70
CA SER A 134 9.87 0.43 4.02
C SER A 134 10.02 -0.19 2.63
N LEU A 135 10.80 0.46 1.76
CA LEU A 135 11.03 0.00 0.39
C LEU A 135 12.05 -1.15 0.27
N LYS A 136 12.60 -1.62 1.40
CA LYS A 136 13.71 -2.60 1.47
C LYS A 136 13.38 -4.02 1.01
N LEU A 137 12.11 -4.32 0.72
CA LEU A 137 11.74 -5.64 0.20
C LEU A 137 12.40 -5.93 -1.16
N PHE A 138 12.70 -4.88 -1.92
CA PHE A 138 13.35 -4.96 -3.22
C PHE A 138 14.65 -4.15 -3.22
N SER A 139 15.68 -4.65 -3.90
CA SER A 139 16.90 -3.90 -4.19
C SER A 139 16.66 -2.76 -5.18
N GLU A 140 15.57 -2.85 -5.97
CA GLU A 140 15.11 -1.84 -6.92
C GLU A 140 13.73 -1.31 -6.49
N PRO A 141 13.67 -0.25 -5.66
CA PRO A 141 12.44 0.21 -5.02
C PRO A 141 11.29 0.57 -5.94
N GLU A 142 11.58 1.06 -7.15
CA GLU A 142 10.61 1.56 -8.13
C GLU A 142 10.13 0.47 -9.11
N MET A 143 10.77 -0.70 -9.13
CA MET A 143 10.43 -1.76 -10.07
C MET A 143 8.99 -2.26 -9.84
N GLY A 144 8.14 -2.22 -10.86
CA GLY A 144 6.76 -2.68 -10.77
C GLY A 144 5.84 -1.75 -9.97
N VAL A 145 6.17 -0.46 -9.88
CA VAL A 145 5.30 0.59 -9.34
C VAL A 145 4.95 1.55 -10.47
N ASP A 146 3.66 1.66 -10.77
CA ASP A 146 3.15 2.49 -11.87
C ASP A 146 2.23 3.60 -11.33
N ASP A 147 2.06 4.65 -12.13
CA ASP A 147 1.12 5.73 -11.84
C ASP A 147 -0.30 5.30 -12.22
N MET A 148 -1.20 5.36 -11.24
CA MET A 148 -2.62 5.08 -11.37
C MET A 148 -3.36 6.42 -11.53
N PRO A 149 -4.02 6.65 -12.69
CA PRO A 149 -4.68 7.92 -12.94
C PRO A 149 -5.76 8.23 -11.90
N SER A 150 -5.84 9.48 -11.45
CA SER A 150 -6.73 9.90 -10.36
C SER A 150 -8.21 9.58 -10.58
N ALA A 151 -8.66 9.47 -11.83
CA ALA A 151 -10.02 9.10 -12.19
C ALA A 151 -10.42 7.69 -11.71
N PHE A 152 -9.46 6.78 -11.54
CA PHE A 152 -9.68 5.44 -11.01
C PHE A 152 -9.51 5.36 -9.49
N ALA A 153 -9.11 6.46 -8.85
CA ALA A 153 -9.03 6.56 -7.39
C ALA A 153 -10.41 6.55 -6.71
N GLY A 154 -11.53 6.67 -7.44
CA GLY A 154 -12.88 6.68 -6.89
C GLY A 154 -13.33 8.06 -6.40
N ASP A 155 -14.65 8.19 -6.14
CA ASP A 155 -15.34 9.41 -5.70
C ASP A 155 -14.80 9.93 -4.36
N THR A 156 -13.66 10.61 -4.38
CA THR A 156 -13.33 11.50 -3.26
C THR A 156 -14.39 12.60 -3.26
N LYS A 157 -14.95 12.93 -2.09
CA LYS A 157 -15.92 14.06 -1.92
C LYS A 157 -15.38 15.41 -2.44
N SER A 158 -14.10 15.46 -2.80
CA SER A 158 -13.46 16.53 -3.54
C SER A 158 -13.48 16.16 -5.03
N ALA A 159 -14.47 16.65 -5.77
CA ALA A 159 -14.62 16.39 -7.22
C ALA A 159 -13.49 16.96 -8.11
N PHE A 160 -12.37 17.37 -7.50
CA PHE A 160 -11.22 17.97 -8.17
C PHE A 160 -9.96 17.30 -7.65
N THR A 161 -9.43 16.34 -8.39
CA THR A 161 -8.01 15.96 -8.29
C THR A 161 -7.29 16.73 -9.41
N PRO A 162 -6.14 17.38 -9.15
CA PRO A 162 -5.36 17.96 -10.23
C PRO A 162 -5.08 16.88 -11.27
N SER A 163 -5.22 17.19 -12.56
CA SER A 163 -5.09 16.21 -13.66
C SER A 163 -3.77 15.43 -13.64
N ASP A 164 -2.74 16.04 -13.05
CA ASP A 164 -1.37 15.53 -13.04
C ASP A 164 -1.04 14.76 -11.76
N LEU A 165 -1.96 14.72 -10.79
CA LEU A 165 -1.73 14.03 -9.51
C LEU A 165 -2.21 12.58 -9.59
N ALA A 166 -1.29 11.67 -9.89
CA ALA A 166 -1.55 10.23 -9.91
C ALA A 166 -1.17 9.56 -8.58
N MET A 167 -1.95 8.55 -8.15
CA MET A 167 -1.52 7.68 -7.07
C MET A 167 -0.54 6.66 -7.61
N ARG A 168 0.53 6.37 -6.87
CA ARG A 168 1.47 5.32 -7.26
C ARG A 168 1.01 3.98 -6.70
N ILE A 169 0.98 2.93 -7.50
CA ILE A 169 0.48 1.60 -7.10
C ILE A 169 1.44 0.48 -7.56
N SER A 170 1.64 -0.51 -6.71
CA SER A 170 2.33 -1.74 -7.10
C SER A 170 1.50 -2.50 -8.13
N GLN A 171 2.13 -2.87 -9.24
CA GLN A 171 1.57 -3.81 -10.21
C GLN A 171 1.31 -5.17 -9.56
N PRO A 172 0.37 -5.99 -10.06
CA PRO A 172 -0.01 -7.26 -9.41
C PRO A 172 1.17 -8.19 -9.11
N GLU A 173 2.18 -8.26 -9.99
CA GLU A 173 3.40 -9.05 -9.78
C GLU A 173 4.19 -8.60 -8.56
N ARG A 174 4.27 -7.29 -8.30
CA ARG A 174 4.96 -6.73 -7.13
C ARG A 174 4.07 -6.82 -5.90
N ALA A 175 2.79 -6.48 -6.05
CA ALA A 175 1.82 -6.43 -4.98
C ALA A 175 1.66 -7.79 -4.29
N ILE A 176 1.72 -8.91 -5.02
CA ILE A 176 1.65 -10.23 -4.40
C ILE A 176 2.88 -10.54 -3.53
N LEU A 177 4.08 -10.14 -3.95
CA LEU A 177 5.30 -10.29 -3.16
C LEU A 177 5.30 -9.42 -1.89
N GLU A 178 4.77 -8.20 -1.99
CA GLU A 178 4.53 -7.34 -0.84
C GLU A 178 3.50 -7.96 0.12
N ALA A 179 2.40 -8.52 -0.39
CA ALA A 179 1.38 -9.19 0.42
C ALA A 179 1.94 -10.44 1.14
N LEU A 180 2.77 -11.24 0.45
CA LEU A 180 3.49 -12.37 1.03
C LEU A 180 4.41 -11.97 2.20
N ALA A 181 4.95 -10.75 2.19
CA ALA A 181 5.78 -10.25 3.28
C ALA A 181 4.98 -10.10 4.59
N GLU A 182 3.66 -9.92 4.50
CA GLU A 182 2.77 -9.70 5.63
C GLU A 182 2.30 -10.98 6.33
N VAL A 183 2.55 -12.15 5.75
CA VAL A 183 2.15 -13.45 6.31
C VAL A 183 3.14 -13.94 7.37
N PRO A 184 2.68 -14.52 8.50
CA PRO A 184 1.27 -14.66 8.94
C PRO A 184 0.74 -13.49 9.78
N GLY A 185 1.43 -12.35 9.78
CA GLY A 185 1.18 -11.22 10.66
C GLY A 185 -0.13 -10.49 10.37
N THR A 186 -0.12 -9.59 9.39
CA THR A 186 -1.28 -8.73 9.08
C THR A 186 -2.13 -9.26 7.93
N VAL A 187 -1.63 -10.27 7.22
CA VAL A 187 -2.35 -11.03 6.18
C VAL A 187 -2.32 -12.51 6.56
N THR A 188 -3.48 -13.16 6.48
CA THR A 188 -3.60 -14.61 6.74
C THR A 188 -3.23 -15.41 5.49
N PHE A 189 -2.80 -16.66 5.68
CA PHE A 189 -2.55 -17.58 4.58
C PHE A 189 -3.79 -17.74 3.68
N HIS A 190 -4.99 -17.91 4.25
CA HIS A 190 -6.22 -18.05 3.46
C HIS A 190 -6.53 -16.80 2.63
N LYS A 191 -6.40 -15.58 3.19
CA LYS A 191 -6.63 -14.36 2.41
C LYS A 191 -5.66 -14.26 1.24
N LEU A 192 -4.40 -14.64 1.48
CA LEU A 192 -3.39 -14.67 0.44
C LEU A 192 -3.68 -15.75 -0.62
N ASP A 193 -4.17 -16.93 -0.23
CA ASP A 193 -4.54 -18.03 -1.13
C ASP A 193 -5.58 -17.57 -2.17
N VAL A 194 -6.66 -16.93 -1.69
CA VAL A 194 -7.72 -16.39 -2.54
C VAL A 194 -7.19 -15.31 -3.50
N ALA A 195 -6.32 -14.43 -3.00
CA ALA A 195 -5.71 -13.42 -3.86
C ALA A 195 -4.81 -14.07 -4.91
N PHE A 196 -4.02 -15.08 -4.54
CA PHE A 196 -3.09 -15.77 -5.44
C PHE A 196 -3.83 -16.60 -6.50
N GLU A 197 -4.97 -17.20 -6.17
CA GLU A 197 -5.86 -17.91 -7.08
C GLU A 197 -6.32 -17.01 -8.24
N ALA A 198 -6.61 -15.74 -7.96
CA ALA A 198 -7.08 -14.80 -8.96
C ALA A 198 -5.99 -14.32 -9.94
N LEU A 199 -4.70 -14.54 -9.64
CA LEU A 199 -3.55 -14.01 -10.39
C LEU A 199 -3.20 -14.82 -11.65
N THR A 200 -4.19 -15.13 -12.48
CA THR A 200 -4.03 -15.97 -13.68
C THR A 200 -3.23 -15.31 -14.82
N GLN A 201 -3.09 -13.97 -14.80
CA GLN A 201 -2.56 -13.17 -15.92
C GLN A 201 -1.24 -12.44 -15.64
N LEU A 202 -0.48 -12.87 -14.61
CA LEU A 202 0.81 -12.26 -14.30
C LEU A 202 1.82 -12.45 -15.45
N ARG A 203 2.67 -11.44 -15.67
CA ARG A 203 3.69 -11.48 -16.73
C ARG A 203 4.97 -12.15 -16.22
N PRO A 204 5.41 -13.29 -16.80
CA PRO A 204 6.59 -14.01 -16.32
C PRO A 204 7.87 -13.18 -16.24
N ALA A 205 8.15 -12.35 -17.26
CA ALA A 205 9.35 -11.52 -17.28
C ALA A 205 9.41 -10.49 -16.13
N ARG A 206 8.24 -9.95 -15.74
CA ARG A 206 8.13 -9.03 -14.59
C ARG A 206 8.32 -9.79 -13.28
N LEU A 207 7.68 -10.94 -13.12
CA LEU A 207 7.88 -11.82 -11.97
C LEU A 207 9.34 -12.23 -11.80
N GLN A 208 10.02 -12.61 -12.87
CA GLN A 208 11.44 -12.95 -12.86
C GLN A 208 12.27 -11.77 -12.30
N SER A 209 12.08 -10.58 -12.86
CA SER A 209 12.83 -9.38 -12.45
C SER A 209 12.56 -9.04 -10.98
N LEU A 210 11.29 -9.09 -10.55
CA LEU A 210 10.89 -8.78 -9.18
C LEU A 210 11.37 -9.82 -8.17
N LEU A 211 11.34 -11.12 -8.50
CA LEU A 211 11.86 -12.18 -7.65
C LEU A 211 13.38 -12.09 -7.52
N SER A 212 14.11 -11.78 -8.60
CA SER A 212 15.55 -11.52 -8.54
C SER A 212 15.89 -10.31 -7.68
N ALA A 213 15.10 -9.23 -7.77
CA ALA A 213 15.27 -8.03 -6.95
C ALA A 213 14.78 -8.21 -5.49
N CYS A 214 13.98 -9.24 -5.19
CA CYS A 214 13.41 -9.48 -3.88
C CYS A 214 14.49 -9.93 -2.87
N THR A 215 14.67 -9.14 -1.82
CA THR A 215 15.68 -9.36 -0.77
C THR A 215 15.24 -10.39 0.27
N SER A 216 13.96 -10.74 0.28
CA SER A 216 13.37 -11.62 1.30
C SER A 216 13.27 -13.07 0.83
N VAL A 217 14.16 -13.91 1.36
CA VAL A 217 14.10 -15.37 1.19
C VAL A 217 12.74 -15.93 1.62
N LYS A 218 12.12 -15.37 2.66
CA LYS A 218 10.78 -15.76 3.12
C LYS A 218 9.74 -15.61 2.02
N VAL A 219 9.74 -14.45 1.36
CA VAL A 219 8.76 -14.09 0.35
C VAL A 219 8.95 -14.95 -0.89
N LYS A 220 10.20 -15.13 -1.35
CA LYS A 220 10.50 -15.98 -2.51
C LYS A 220 10.02 -17.43 -2.30
N ARG A 221 10.31 -18.03 -1.14
CA ARG A 221 9.87 -19.39 -0.81
C ARG A 221 8.35 -19.52 -0.76
N LEU A 222 7.68 -18.61 -0.04
CA LEU A 222 6.23 -18.61 0.02
C LEU A 222 5.60 -18.39 -1.35
N PHE A 223 6.17 -17.51 -2.18
CA PHE A 223 5.70 -17.30 -3.55
C PHE A 223 5.61 -18.63 -4.31
N PHE A 224 6.66 -19.44 -4.27
CA PHE A 224 6.66 -20.73 -4.96
C PHE A 224 5.71 -21.77 -4.35
N VAL A 225 5.53 -21.79 -3.02
CA VAL A 225 4.50 -22.64 -2.38
C VAL A 225 3.12 -22.34 -2.96
N PHE A 226 2.73 -21.07 -3.04
CA PHE A 226 1.43 -20.68 -3.60
C PHE A 226 1.38 -20.84 -5.13
N ALA A 227 2.48 -20.58 -5.83
CA ALA A 227 2.52 -20.66 -7.28
C ALA A 227 2.43 -22.11 -7.80
N ASP A 228 2.99 -23.07 -7.07
CA ASP A 228 2.83 -24.50 -7.36
C ASP A 228 1.41 -24.96 -7.09
N ARG A 229 0.88 -24.62 -5.90
CA ARG A 229 -0.50 -24.96 -5.49
C ARG A 229 -1.55 -24.55 -6.52
N HIS A 230 -1.44 -23.34 -7.07
CA HIS A 230 -2.39 -22.82 -8.07
C HIS A 230 -2.03 -23.19 -9.51
N ALA A 231 -0.79 -23.63 -9.75
CA ALA A 231 -0.30 -24.12 -11.05
C ALA A 231 -0.66 -23.23 -12.26
N HIS A 232 -0.63 -21.91 -12.08
CA HIS A 232 -1.00 -20.94 -13.13
C HIS A 232 -0.17 -21.13 -14.41
N ALA A 233 -0.73 -20.78 -15.56
CA ALA A 233 -0.05 -20.95 -16.85
C ALA A 233 1.31 -20.23 -16.95
N TRP A 234 1.50 -19.14 -16.19
CA TRP A 234 2.76 -18.41 -16.11
C TRP A 234 3.84 -19.10 -15.26
N ARG A 235 3.46 -20.03 -14.35
CA ARG A 235 4.37 -20.69 -13.40
C ARG A 235 5.49 -21.47 -14.08
N LYS A 236 5.19 -22.12 -15.22
CA LYS A 236 6.14 -22.92 -16.00
C LYS A 236 7.33 -22.14 -16.57
N TYR A 237 7.26 -20.81 -16.57
CA TYR A 237 8.32 -19.93 -17.06
C TYR A 237 9.25 -19.44 -15.94
N LEU A 238 9.05 -19.88 -14.71
CA LEU A 238 9.88 -19.53 -13.56
C LEU A 238 10.54 -20.81 -13.04
N ALA A 239 11.88 -20.87 -13.03
CA ALA A 239 12.59 -21.95 -12.36
C ALA A 239 12.97 -21.49 -10.95
N ALA A 240 12.66 -22.28 -9.93
CA ALA A 240 12.94 -21.91 -8.54
C ALA A 240 14.46 -21.79 -8.29
N GLU A 241 15.24 -22.55 -9.05
CA GLU A 241 16.70 -22.63 -9.03
C GLU A 241 17.38 -21.34 -9.52
N ASP A 242 16.66 -20.48 -10.26
CA ASP A 242 17.16 -19.19 -10.74
C ASP A 242 17.25 -18.13 -9.64
N PHE A 243 16.69 -18.43 -8.45
CA PHE A 243 16.59 -17.48 -7.36
C PHE A 243 17.29 -17.98 -6.10
N ASP A 244 17.91 -17.05 -5.36
CA ASP A 244 18.41 -17.37 -4.02
C ASP A 244 17.25 -17.60 -3.05
N LEU A 245 16.90 -18.87 -2.87
CA LEU A 245 15.94 -19.32 -1.87
C LEU A 245 16.60 -19.60 -0.52
N GLY A 246 17.90 -19.38 -0.33
CA GLY A 246 18.64 -19.74 0.88
C GLY A 246 18.60 -21.24 1.23
N SER A 247 19.41 -21.64 2.20
CA SER A 247 19.61 -23.07 2.54
C SER A 247 19.02 -23.52 3.88
N GLY A 248 18.72 -22.58 4.79
CA GLY A 248 18.22 -22.91 6.13
C GLY A 248 16.72 -23.23 6.16
N SER A 249 16.26 -24.07 7.08
CA SER A 249 14.83 -24.27 7.35
C SER A 249 14.22 -23.03 8.00
N ARG A 250 12.96 -22.70 7.67
CA ARG A 250 12.24 -21.56 8.24
C ARG A 250 10.87 -21.99 8.77
N GLU A 251 10.68 -21.92 10.08
CA GLU A 251 9.37 -22.10 10.70
C GLU A 251 8.57 -20.78 10.64
N LEU A 252 7.50 -20.72 9.85
CA LEU A 252 6.63 -19.53 9.79
C LEU A 252 5.48 -19.56 10.79
N VAL A 253 4.97 -20.77 11.07
CA VAL A 253 3.82 -20.99 11.94
C VAL A 253 4.17 -22.13 12.88
N LYS A 254 3.93 -21.92 14.17
CA LYS A 254 4.13 -22.93 15.20
C LYS A 254 3.25 -24.15 14.91
N GLY A 255 3.86 -25.32 14.77
CA GLY A 255 3.13 -26.55 14.42
C GLY A 255 2.70 -26.62 12.94
N GLY A 256 3.25 -25.75 12.08
CA GLY A 256 3.13 -25.90 10.64
C GLY A 256 3.82 -27.18 10.15
N LYS A 257 3.38 -27.68 9.00
CA LYS A 257 4.05 -28.79 8.33
C LYS A 257 5.16 -28.25 7.43
N TYR A 258 6.23 -29.01 7.27
CA TYR A 258 7.39 -28.60 6.48
C TYR A 258 7.19 -28.88 4.98
N HIS A 259 7.34 -27.86 4.14
CA HIS A 259 7.31 -28.00 2.69
C HIS A 259 8.72 -28.33 2.17
N PRO A 260 8.99 -29.57 1.71
CA PRO A 260 10.35 -30.02 1.43
C PRO A 260 10.99 -29.27 0.26
N ALA A 261 10.26 -28.99 -0.81
CA ALA A 261 10.81 -28.32 -2.00
C ALA A 261 11.32 -26.89 -1.74
N TYR A 262 10.71 -26.17 -0.78
CA TYR A 262 11.01 -24.76 -0.52
C TYR A 262 11.54 -24.52 0.90
N HIS A 263 11.81 -25.59 1.64
CA HIS A 263 12.40 -25.56 2.97
C HIS A 263 11.70 -24.59 3.96
N ILE A 264 10.36 -24.57 3.95
CA ILE A 264 9.56 -23.61 4.73
C ILE A 264 8.36 -24.30 5.39
N SER A 265 8.07 -23.98 6.65
CA SER A 265 6.89 -24.51 7.34
C SER A 265 5.67 -23.65 7.05
N VAL A 266 4.57 -24.28 6.64
CA VAL A 266 3.27 -23.66 6.31
C VAL A 266 2.13 -24.41 7.01
N PRO A 267 0.91 -23.85 7.12
CA PRO A 267 -0.23 -24.61 7.61
C PRO A 267 -0.43 -25.88 6.77
N GLY A 268 -0.86 -26.98 7.39
CA GLY A 268 -0.83 -28.30 6.76
C GLY A 268 -1.67 -28.46 5.49
N GLU A 269 -2.66 -27.59 5.29
CA GLU A 269 -3.50 -27.52 4.08
C GLU A 269 -2.79 -26.95 2.84
N PHE A 270 -1.63 -26.31 3.03
CA PHE A 270 -0.77 -25.77 1.97
C PHE A 270 0.37 -26.72 1.58
N ILE A 271 0.31 -27.96 2.04
CA ILE A 271 1.19 -29.03 1.57
C ILE A 271 0.39 -29.89 0.63
N GLU A 272 0.86 -30.03 -0.61
CA GLU A 272 0.29 -31.01 -1.52
C GLU A 272 0.40 -32.40 -0.88
N PRO A 273 -0.68 -33.19 -0.87
CA PRO A 273 -0.59 -34.56 -0.40
C PRO A 273 0.47 -35.29 -1.22
N VAL A 274 1.44 -35.90 -0.56
CA VAL A 274 2.39 -36.79 -1.21
C VAL A 274 1.55 -37.93 -1.80
N GLU A 275 1.38 -37.96 -3.12
CA GLU A 275 0.86 -39.15 -3.80
C GLU A 275 1.82 -40.31 -3.48
N GLY A 276 1.47 -41.15 -2.51
CA GLY A 276 2.36 -42.23 -2.08
C GLY A 276 2.10 -42.89 -0.72
N GLU A 277 1.20 -42.40 0.13
CA GLU A 277 0.68 -43.22 1.24
C GLU A 277 -0.66 -43.84 0.81
N GLY A 278 -0.54 -44.82 -0.09
CA GLY A 278 -1.54 -45.87 -0.19
C GLY A 278 -1.60 -46.56 1.17
N ASP A 279 -2.75 -46.45 1.81
CA ASP A 279 -3.15 -47.25 2.96
C ASP A 279 -3.20 -48.73 2.54
N ASP A 280 -2.02 -49.37 2.49
CA ASP A 280 -1.91 -50.82 2.52
C ASP A 280 -2.07 -51.23 3.98
N GLY A 281 -3.34 -51.31 4.41
CA GLY A 281 -3.80 -51.87 5.66
C GLY A 281 -4.72 -53.08 5.42
N PRO A 282 -4.60 -54.16 6.22
CA PRO A 282 -4.85 -55.55 5.85
C PRO A 282 -6.31 -55.97 5.62
#